data_AF-A0A183H9P0-F1
#
_entry.id   AF-A0A183H9P0-F1
#
_cell.length_a   1.000
_cell.length_b   1.000
_cell.length_c   1.000
_cell.angle_alpha   90.00
_cell.angle_beta   90.00
_cell.angle_gamma   90.00
#
_symmetry.space_group_name_H-M   'P 1'
#
loop_
_entity.id
_entity.type
_entity.pdbx_description
1 polymer ?
#
loop_
_entity_poly.entity_id
_entity_poly.type
_entity_poly.pdbx_seq_one_letter_code
_entity_poly.pdbx_strand_id
1 'polypeptide(L)'
;MHEADFGLSSYCLTFILSDFQSRDQIRKENKFVFRNIVRSIVDFYPVYKQIDATISECLIEPMFTSLKELINDDADESDVETAAELIIDHGKMLLKMKPGKCDGFIVALRTHLCEGNFKPATRRLILKAIDLWTYRWDNEIIPFCIKQFYEPSMQLFTNTDALSTSEILSTSEMLSESITERKESIV
;
A
#
# COMPACT_ATOMS: atom_id res chain seq x y z
N MET A 1 -19.64 21.78 19.18
CA MET A 1 -18.24 21.91 19.59
C MET A 1 -18.16 23.07 20.56
N HIS A 2 -17.63 22.87 21.75
CA HIS A 2 -17.50 23.90 22.79
C HIS A 2 -16.31 24.83 22.48
N GLU A 3 -16.27 26.06 23.02
CA GLU A 3 -15.18 27.02 22.79
C GLU A 3 -13.79 26.47 23.14
N ALA A 4 -13.70 25.62 24.18
CA ALA A 4 -12.47 24.94 24.57
C ALA A 4 -11.94 24.00 23.47
N ASP A 5 -12.84 23.36 22.71
CA ASP A 5 -12.48 22.44 21.61
C ASP A 5 -11.87 23.23 20.44
N PHE A 6 -12.38 24.44 20.17
CA PHE A 6 -11.81 25.33 19.16
C PHE A 6 -10.42 25.81 19.57
N GLY A 7 -10.23 26.21 20.83
CA GLY A 7 -8.92 26.57 21.37
C GLY A 7 -7.90 25.45 21.19
N LEU A 8 -8.24 24.23 21.60
CA LEU A 8 -7.37 23.06 21.45
C LEU A 8 -7.02 22.78 19.98
N SER A 9 -8.01 22.81 19.09
CA SER A 9 -7.79 22.61 17.65
C SER A 9 -6.84 23.67 17.06
N SER A 10 -6.96 24.93 17.49
CA SER A 10 -6.07 26.01 17.04
C SER A 10 -4.63 25.79 17.52
N TYR A 11 -4.45 25.34 18.77
CA TYR A 11 -3.11 25.03 19.29
C TYR A 11 -2.48 23.85 18.58
N CYS A 12 -3.22 22.75 18.38
CA CYS A 12 -2.74 21.59 17.62
C CYS A 12 -2.30 22.00 16.21
N LEU A 13 -3.10 22.81 15.52
CA LEU A 13 -2.74 23.30 14.18
C LEU A 13 -1.46 24.12 14.19
N THR A 14 -1.32 25.00 15.20
CA THR A 14 -0.12 25.83 15.37
C THR A 14 1.13 24.96 15.57
N PHE A 15 1.06 23.91 16.38
CA PHE A 15 2.19 23.00 16.58
C PHE A 15 2.57 22.26 15.28
N ILE A 16 1.58 21.71 14.57
CA ILE A 16 1.82 20.98 13.30
C ILE A 16 2.49 21.89 12.27
N LEU A 17 2.03 23.14 12.15
CA LEU A 17 2.61 24.11 11.22
C LEU A 17 4.01 24.57 11.66
N SER A 18 4.24 24.72 12.96
CA SER A 18 5.58 25.01 13.50
C SER A 18 6.57 23.89 13.20
N ASP A 19 6.17 22.63 13.41
CA ASP A 19 6.99 21.46 13.10
C ASP A 19 7.32 21.39 11.60
N PHE A 20 6.34 21.70 10.74
CA PHE A 20 6.56 21.79 9.30
C PHE A 20 7.56 22.91 8.92
N GLN A 21 7.49 24.07 9.58
CA GLN A 21 8.45 25.16 9.34
C GLN A 21 9.88 24.76 9.71
N SER A 22 10.05 23.95 10.76
CA SER A 22 11.34 23.43 11.22
C SER A 22 11.75 22.09 10.59
N ARG A 23 11.00 21.58 9.59
CA ARG A 23 11.12 20.21 9.09
C ARG A 23 12.53 19.84 8.60
N ASP A 24 13.25 20.77 7.95
CA ASP A 24 14.59 20.50 7.41
C ASP A 24 15.59 20.19 8.53
N GLN A 25 15.49 20.95 9.63
CA GLN A 25 16.30 20.73 10.83
C GLN A 25 15.90 19.41 11.50
N ILE A 26 14.60 19.17 11.68
CA ILE A 26 14.08 17.96 12.33
C ILE A 26 14.49 16.71 11.54
N ARG A 27 14.40 16.73 10.21
CA ARG A 27 14.81 15.61 9.35
C ARG A 27 16.29 15.29 9.51
N LYS A 28 17.13 16.33 9.57
CA LYS A 28 18.58 16.19 9.76
C LYS A 28 18.93 15.60 11.13
N GLU A 29 18.22 16.02 12.18
CA GLU A 29 18.47 15.55 13.54
C GLU A 29 17.88 14.16 13.81
N ASN A 30 16.65 13.93 13.36
CA ASN A 30 15.90 12.72 13.62
C ASN A 30 14.83 12.45 12.55
N LYS A 31 15.21 11.64 11.55
CA LYS A 31 14.29 11.19 10.48
C LYS A 31 13.04 10.47 10.99
N PHE A 32 13.12 9.74 12.12
CA PHE A 32 11.94 9.08 12.69
C PHE A 32 10.89 10.10 13.18
N VAL A 33 11.32 11.16 13.84
CA VAL A 33 10.42 12.25 14.26
C VAL A 33 9.85 12.97 13.05
N PHE A 34 10.67 13.24 12.04
CA PHE A 34 10.20 13.81 10.77
C PHE A 34 9.07 12.97 10.15
N ARG A 35 9.27 11.65 10.01
CA ARG A 35 8.22 10.73 9.50
C ARG A 35 6.91 10.80 10.28
N ASN A 36 6.99 10.89 11.61
CA ASN A 36 5.79 11.00 12.46
C ASN A 36 5.08 12.35 12.30
N ILE A 37 5.83 13.43 12.09
CA ILE A 37 5.26 14.74 11.74
C ILE A 37 4.53 14.64 10.40
N VAL A 38 5.14 14.03 9.37
CA VAL A 38 4.48 13.88 8.07
C VAL A 38 3.18 13.09 8.18
N ARG A 39 3.20 11.95 8.92
CA ARG A 39 1.97 11.18 9.20
C ARG A 39 0.91 12.05 9.87
N SER A 40 1.30 12.78 10.93
CA SER A 40 0.42 13.68 11.66
C SER A 40 -0.23 14.72 10.73
N ILE A 41 0.56 15.42 9.90
CA ILE A 41 0.03 16.42 8.95
C ILE A 41 -1.05 15.80 8.05
N VAL A 42 -0.79 14.60 7.51
CA VAL A 42 -1.73 13.90 6.60
C VAL A 42 -3.00 13.43 7.33
N ASP A 43 -2.84 12.87 8.54
CA ASP A 43 -3.96 12.37 9.37
C ASP A 43 -4.84 13.49 9.91
N PHE A 44 -4.25 14.65 10.21
CA PHE A 44 -5.00 15.79 10.72
C PHE A 44 -5.81 16.52 9.64
N TYR A 45 -5.40 16.47 8.36
CA TYR A 45 -6.15 17.13 7.28
C TYR A 45 -7.65 16.78 7.27
N PRO A 46 -8.08 15.49 7.22
CA PRO A 46 -9.50 15.15 7.18
C PRO A 46 -10.25 15.63 8.44
N VAL A 47 -9.57 15.69 9.60
CA VAL A 47 -10.14 16.22 10.84
C VAL A 47 -10.40 17.72 10.71
N TYR A 48 -9.40 18.50 10.29
CA TYR A 48 -9.57 19.94 10.08
C TYR A 48 -10.57 20.23 8.96
N LYS A 49 -10.66 19.38 7.92
CA LYS A 49 -11.64 19.56 6.85
C LYS A 49 -13.08 19.47 7.35
N GLN A 50 -13.33 18.65 8.38
CA GLN A 50 -14.64 18.55 9.03
C GLN A 50 -14.94 19.75 9.94
N ILE A 51 -13.92 20.34 10.56
CA ILE A 51 -14.05 21.51 11.42
C ILE A 51 -14.29 22.76 10.56
N ASP A 52 -13.37 23.04 9.63
CA ASP A 52 -13.44 24.18 8.73
C ASP A 52 -12.66 23.89 7.43
N ALA A 53 -13.40 23.94 6.31
CA ALA A 53 -12.87 23.62 5.00
C ALA A 53 -11.77 24.57 4.52
N THR A 54 -11.79 25.83 4.95
CA THR A 54 -10.82 26.88 4.62
C THR A 54 -9.55 26.71 5.45
N ILE A 55 -9.70 26.48 6.75
CA ILE A 55 -8.56 26.27 7.66
C ILE A 55 -7.75 25.05 7.20
N SER A 56 -8.41 23.96 6.82
CA SER A 56 -7.72 22.74 6.34
C SER A 56 -6.80 22.97 5.14
N GLU A 57 -7.02 24.03 4.35
CA GLU A 57 -6.19 24.32 3.18
C GLU A 57 -4.75 24.66 3.54
N CYS A 58 -4.51 25.16 4.76
CA CYS A 58 -3.15 25.46 5.23
C CYS A 58 -2.28 24.20 5.37
N LEU A 59 -2.87 23.02 5.46
CA LEU A 59 -2.16 21.73 5.54
C LEU A 59 -1.85 21.14 4.16
N ILE A 60 -2.45 21.64 3.08
CA ILE A 60 -2.26 21.07 1.73
C ILE A 60 -0.79 21.15 1.32
N GLU A 61 -0.20 22.33 1.32
CA GLU A 61 1.20 22.46 0.91
C GLU A 61 2.17 21.71 1.84
N PRO A 62 2.01 21.76 3.19
CA PRO A 62 2.76 20.91 4.11
C PRO A 62 2.70 19.42 3.77
N MET A 63 1.51 18.85 3.57
CA MET A 63 1.34 17.43 3.22
C MET A 63 2.15 17.06 1.98
N PHE A 64 1.96 17.80 0.88
CA PHE A 64 2.59 17.46 -0.39
C PHE A 64 4.10 17.70 -0.38
N THR A 65 4.57 18.73 0.31
CA THR A 65 6.01 19.02 0.45
C THR A 65 6.70 17.92 1.24
N SER A 66 6.15 17.58 2.42
CA SER A 66 6.73 16.56 3.27
C SER A 66 6.63 15.14 2.68
N LEU A 67 5.56 14.81 1.95
CA LEU A 67 5.49 13.57 1.16
C LEU A 67 6.55 13.52 0.07
N LYS A 68 6.79 14.64 -0.63
CA LYS A 68 7.86 14.72 -1.63
C LYS A 68 9.22 14.44 -1.00
N GLU A 69 9.48 15.05 0.16
CA GLU A 69 10.72 14.86 0.92
C GLU A 69 10.85 13.41 1.42
N LEU A 70 9.77 12.72 1.80
CA LEU A 70 9.87 11.29 2.18
C LEU A 70 10.23 10.38 1.00
N ILE A 71 9.78 10.72 -0.20
CA ILE A 71 10.01 9.92 -1.40
C ILE A 71 11.36 10.26 -2.04
N ASN A 72 11.78 11.52 -1.93
CA ASN A 72 12.99 12.05 -2.58
C ASN A 72 14.01 12.51 -1.53
N ASP A 73 14.96 13.34 -1.93
CA ASP A 73 15.82 14.12 -1.01
C ASP A 73 16.59 13.26 0.02
N ASP A 74 17.42 12.34 -0.47
CA ASP A 74 18.22 11.41 0.35
C ASP A 74 17.34 10.56 1.31
N ALA A 75 16.20 10.11 0.78
CA ALA A 75 15.27 9.22 1.47
C ALA A 75 15.93 7.86 1.76
N ASP A 76 15.82 7.43 3.02
CA ASP A 76 16.14 6.05 3.38
C ASP A 76 14.94 5.11 3.13
N GLU A 77 15.15 3.81 3.29
CA GLU A 77 14.10 2.81 3.08
C GLU A 77 12.85 3.09 3.94
N SER A 78 13.03 3.53 5.19
CA SER A 78 11.92 3.80 6.11
C SER A 78 11.15 5.08 5.74
N ASP A 79 11.82 6.06 5.13
CA ASP A 79 11.19 7.25 4.56
C ASP A 79 10.25 6.85 3.40
N VAL A 80 10.75 6.03 2.46
CA VAL A 80 9.96 5.56 1.31
C VAL A 80 8.83 4.61 1.75
N GLU A 81 9.09 3.73 2.72
CA GLU A 81 8.09 2.87 3.34
C GLU A 81 6.93 3.70 3.91
N THR A 82 7.26 4.74 4.69
CA THR A 82 6.26 5.65 5.28
C THR A 82 5.45 6.38 4.21
N ALA A 83 6.10 6.86 3.14
CA ALA A 83 5.39 7.50 2.04
C ALA A 83 4.43 6.54 1.33
N ALA A 84 4.85 5.29 1.10
CA ALA A 84 4.02 4.28 0.45
C ALA A 84 2.77 3.96 1.29
N GLU A 85 2.92 3.80 2.61
CA GLU A 85 1.79 3.63 3.54
C GLU A 85 0.81 4.80 3.47
N LEU A 86 1.31 6.03 3.58
CA LEU A 86 0.46 7.22 3.50
C LEU A 86 -0.27 7.36 2.16
N ILE A 87 0.37 6.97 1.04
CA ILE A 87 -0.26 6.95 -0.28
C ILE A 87 -1.31 5.83 -0.39
N ILE A 88 -1.07 4.66 0.20
CA ILE A 88 -2.06 3.59 0.25
C ILE A 88 -3.32 4.07 0.99
N ASP A 89 -3.14 4.67 2.16
CA ASP A 89 -4.24 5.01 3.06
C ASP A 89 -4.98 6.29 2.64
N HIS A 90 -4.26 7.30 2.15
CA HIS A 90 -4.81 8.62 1.84
C HIS A 90 -4.79 8.98 0.35
N GLY A 91 -4.33 8.08 -0.52
CA GLY A 91 -4.09 8.40 -1.93
C GLY A 91 -5.31 8.89 -2.70
N LYS A 92 -6.50 8.36 -2.40
CA LYS A 92 -7.77 8.86 -2.98
C LYS A 92 -8.02 10.34 -2.64
N MET A 93 -7.72 10.72 -1.40
CA MET A 93 -7.86 12.09 -0.90
C MET A 93 -6.82 13.01 -1.57
N LEU A 94 -5.55 12.57 -1.60
CA LEU A 94 -4.45 13.30 -2.23
C LEU A 94 -4.70 13.53 -3.73
N LEU A 95 -5.15 12.49 -4.46
CA LEU A 95 -5.45 12.54 -5.89
C LEU A 95 -6.53 13.59 -6.20
N LYS A 96 -7.57 13.69 -5.36
CA LYS A 96 -8.64 14.69 -5.50
C LYS A 96 -8.12 16.12 -5.30
N MET A 97 -7.13 16.32 -4.43
CA MET A 97 -6.59 17.65 -4.14
C MET A 97 -5.62 18.15 -5.22
N LYS A 98 -4.62 17.35 -5.57
CA LYS A 98 -3.53 17.74 -6.48
C LYS A 98 -3.08 16.55 -7.34
N PRO A 99 -3.84 16.18 -8.38
CA PRO A 99 -3.54 14.99 -9.18
C PRO A 99 -2.13 15.00 -9.79
N GLY A 100 -1.69 16.15 -10.32
CA GLY A 100 -0.35 16.27 -10.90
C GLY A 100 0.80 16.11 -9.88
N LYS A 101 0.60 16.41 -8.59
CA LYS A 101 1.62 16.13 -7.56
C LYS A 101 1.66 14.62 -7.26
N CYS A 102 0.51 13.94 -7.23
CA CYS A 102 0.44 12.49 -7.05
C CYS A 102 1.15 11.72 -8.17
N ASP A 103 1.01 12.16 -9.43
CA ASP A 103 1.70 11.52 -10.55
C ASP A 103 3.22 11.51 -10.35
N GLY A 104 3.78 12.62 -9.86
CA GLY A 104 5.20 12.72 -9.50
C GLY A 104 5.62 11.74 -8.40
N PHE A 105 4.78 11.55 -7.37
CA PHE A 105 5.04 10.55 -6.32
C PHE A 105 5.08 9.14 -6.88
N ILE A 106 4.14 8.78 -7.76
CA ILE A 106 4.06 7.44 -8.33
C ILE A 106 5.24 7.16 -9.27
N VAL A 107 5.69 8.15 -10.04
CA VAL A 107 6.90 8.01 -10.86
C VAL A 107 8.12 7.74 -9.98
N ALA A 108 8.32 8.51 -8.92
CA ALA A 108 9.45 8.31 -8.01
C ALA A 108 9.38 6.96 -7.27
N LEU A 109 8.17 6.53 -6.87
CA LEU A 109 7.95 5.20 -6.30
C LEU A 109 8.29 4.07 -7.30
N ARG A 110 7.99 4.23 -8.60
CA ARG A 110 8.41 3.27 -9.63
C ARG A 110 9.93 3.19 -9.76
N THR A 111 10.62 4.33 -9.73
CA THR A 111 12.10 4.37 -9.72
C THR A 111 12.64 3.59 -8.52
N HIS A 112 12.12 3.86 -7.32
CA HIS A 112 12.47 3.13 -6.10
C HIS A 112 12.19 1.62 -6.19
N LEU A 113 11.07 1.22 -6.78
CA LEU A 113 10.74 -0.19 -6.98
C LEU A 113 11.73 -0.89 -7.92
N CYS A 114 12.16 -0.23 -9.00
CA CYS A 114 13.03 -0.83 -10.00
C CYS A 114 14.50 -0.81 -9.59
N GLU A 115 14.95 0.30 -9.01
CA GLU A 115 16.37 0.61 -8.81
C GLU A 115 16.78 0.53 -7.33
N GLY A 116 15.83 0.64 -6.41
CA GLY A 116 16.07 0.64 -4.97
C GLY A 116 16.41 -0.75 -4.42
N ASN A 117 17.47 -0.80 -3.60
CA ASN A 117 17.83 -1.99 -2.82
C ASN A 117 17.01 -2.07 -1.52
N PHE A 118 15.69 -2.30 -1.67
CA PHE A 118 14.75 -2.37 -0.56
C PHE A 118 14.34 -3.81 -0.24
N LYS A 119 13.93 -4.03 1.00
CA LYS A 119 13.36 -5.29 1.48
C LYS A 119 12.09 -5.62 0.69
N PRO A 120 11.78 -6.92 0.54
CA PRO A 120 10.54 -7.34 -0.13
C PRO A 120 9.27 -6.72 0.45
N ALA A 121 9.22 -6.48 1.77
CA ALA A 121 8.09 -5.83 2.43
C ALA A 121 7.85 -4.40 1.91
N THR A 122 8.88 -3.57 1.89
CA THR A 122 8.84 -2.21 1.36
C THR A 122 8.49 -2.21 -0.13
N ARG A 123 9.12 -3.08 -0.92
CA ARG A 123 8.81 -3.23 -2.36
C ARG A 123 7.34 -3.59 -2.59
N ARG A 124 6.75 -4.43 -1.72
CA ARG A 124 5.32 -4.81 -1.79
C ARG A 124 4.41 -3.62 -1.48
N LEU A 125 4.76 -2.77 -0.51
CA LEU A 125 4.02 -1.53 -0.22
C LEU A 125 4.08 -0.56 -1.40
N ILE A 126 5.26 -0.36 -1.98
CA ILE A 126 5.45 0.48 -3.17
C ILE A 126 4.59 -0.02 -4.33
N LEU A 127 4.64 -1.33 -4.63
CA LEU A 127 3.83 -1.93 -5.68
C LEU A 127 2.33 -1.72 -5.41
N LYS A 128 1.89 -1.90 -4.16
CA LYS A 128 0.49 -1.68 -3.75
C LYS A 128 0.05 -0.24 -4.00
N ALA A 129 0.88 0.73 -3.66
CA ALA A 129 0.59 2.14 -3.90
C ALA A 129 0.42 2.44 -5.41
N ILE A 130 1.29 1.85 -6.25
CA ILE A 130 1.24 2.00 -7.71
C ILE A 130 -0.03 1.36 -8.31
N ASP A 131 -0.38 0.15 -7.86
CA ASP A 131 -1.58 -0.54 -8.32
C ASP A 131 -2.85 0.22 -7.91
N LEU A 132 -2.95 0.64 -6.65
CA LEU A 132 -4.07 1.46 -6.19
C LEU A 132 -4.20 2.75 -6.99
N TRP A 133 -3.08 3.44 -7.28
CA TRP A 133 -3.10 4.63 -8.13
C TRP A 133 -3.57 4.34 -9.55
N THR A 134 -3.11 3.24 -10.15
CA THR A 134 -3.46 2.83 -11.52
C THR A 134 -4.98 2.69 -11.67
N TYR A 135 -5.63 2.18 -10.63
CA TYR A 135 -7.08 2.03 -10.56
C TYR A 135 -7.76 3.13 -9.73
N ARG A 136 -7.10 4.27 -9.51
CA ARG A 136 -7.65 5.46 -8.83
C ARG A 136 -8.30 5.18 -7.46
N TRP A 137 -7.79 4.19 -6.72
CA TRP A 137 -8.37 3.71 -5.46
C TRP A 137 -9.85 3.31 -5.57
N ASP A 138 -10.26 2.86 -6.75
CA ASP A 138 -11.60 2.37 -7.02
C ASP A 138 -11.64 0.85 -6.93
N ASN A 139 -12.19 0.35 -5.83
CA ASN A 139 -12.29 -1.07 -5.55
C ASN A 139 -13.19 -1.82 -6.54
N GLU A 140 -14.06 -1.16 -7.30
CA GLU A 140 -14.93 -1.84 -8.26
C GLU A 140 -14.16 -2.24 -9.52
N ILE A 141 -13.17 -1.45 -9.92
CA ILE A 141 -12.41 -1.66 -11.15
C ILE A 141 -11.08 -2.42 -10.94
N ILE A 142 -10.58 -2.49 -9.70
CA ILE A 142 -9.34 -3.26 -9.41
C ILE A 142 -9.58 -4.76 -9.72
N PRO A 143 -8.74 -5.37 -10.58
CA PRO A 143 -8.79 -6.80 -10.87
C PRO A 143 -8.69 -7.68 -9.61
N PHE A 144 -9.44 -8.79 -9.60
CA PHE A 144 -9.44 -9.73 -8.48
C PHE A 144 -8.04 -10.25 -8.12
N CYS A 145 -7.22 -10.56 -9.12
CA CYS A 145 -5.85 -11.05 -8.89
C CYS A 145 -4.97 -10.06 -8.11
N ILE A 146 -5.16 -8.75 -8.32
CA ILE A 146 -4.43 -7.70 -7.59
C ILE A 146 -4.92 -7.63 -6.14
N LYS A 147 -6.25 -7.71 -5.92
CA LYS A 147 -6.81 -7.75 -4.56
C LYS A 147 -6.28 -8.95 -3.79
N GLN A 148 -6.35 -10.13 -4.40
CA GLN A 148 -5.87 -11.39 -3.83
C GLN A 148 -4.37 -11.35 -3.51
N PHE A 149 -3.55 -10.71 -4.35
CA PHE A 149 -2.11 -10.57 -4.10
C PHE A 149 -1.78 -9.83 -2.78
N TYR A 150 -2.64 -8.90 -2.35
CA TYR A 150 -2.45 -8.11 -1.12
C TYR A 150 -3.18 -8.62 0.11
N GLU A 151 -4.10 -9.57 -0.06
CA GLU A 151 -4.76 -10.20 1.08
C GLU A 151 -3.73 -10.94 1.95
N PRO A 152 -3.85 -10.88 3.29
CA PRO A 152 -3.12 -11.77 4.17
C PRO A 152 -3.45 -13.19 3.73
N SER A 153 -2.42 -13.98 3.43
CA SER A 153 -2.55 -15.33 2.89
C SER A 153 -3.45 -16.23 3.75
N MET A 154 -4.76 -16.23 3.51
CA MET A 154 -5.60 -17.39 3.78
C MET A 154 -5.21 -18.43 2.74
N GLN A 155 -4.20 -19.26 3.03
CA GLN A 155 -3.96 -20.62 2.49
C GLN A 155 -4.66 -20.99 1.15
N LEU A 156 -4.58 -20.15 0.12
CA LEU A 156 -5.38 -20.28 -1.10
C LEU A 156 -4.60 -20.99 -2.19
N PHE A 157 -4.01 -22.12 -1.81
CA PHE A 157 -3.65 -23.23 -2.69
C PHE A 157 -3.66 -24.52 -1.84
N THR A 158 -4.81 -24.87 -1.24
CA THR A 158 -5.11 -26.30 -1.17
C THR A 158 -5.53 -26.67 -2.58
N ASN A 159 -4.68 -27.45 -3.24
CA ASN A 159 -4.89 -27.93 -4.60
C ASN A 159 -6.31 -28.48 -4.74
N THR A 160 -7.18 -27.74 -5.43
CA THR A 160 -8.37 -28.31 -6.09
C THR A 160 -7.99 -29.05 -7.38
N ASP A 161 -6.76 -29.57 -7.46
CA ASP A 161 -6.36 -30.67 -8.33
C ASP A 161 -6.57 -32.03 -7.63
N ALA A 162 -7.54 -32.12 -6.71
CA ALA A 162 -8.25 -33.39 -6.51
C ALA A 162 -9.32 -33.51 -7.60
N LEU A 163 -8.87 -33.59 -8.85
CA LEU A 163 -9.57 -34.33 -9.88
C LEU A 163 -9.80 -35.72 -9.30
N SER A 164 -11.04 -36.01 -8.92
CA SER A 164 -11.68 -37.32 -9.05
C SER A 164 -10.73 -38.53 -8.98
N THR A 165 -9.99 -38.67 -7.89
CA THR A 165 -9.16 -39.87 -7.65
C THR A 165 -9.98 -41.02 -7.05
N SER A 166 -11.31 -40.87 -6.95
CA SER A 166 -12.23 -41.96 -6.63
C SER A 166 -12.78 -42.71 -7.85
N GLU A 167 -12.41 -42.35 -9.09
CA GLU A 167 -12.85 -43.08 -10.30
C GLU A 167 -11.72 -43.68 -11.15
N ILE A 168 -10.44 -43.51 -10.77
CA ILE A 168 -9.31 -44.14 -11.49
C ILE A 168 -8.80 -45.41 -10.79
N LEU A 169 -9.17 -45.65 -9.52
CA LEU A 169 -8.82 -46.88 -8.81
C LEU A 169 -9.72 -48.08 -9.14
N SER A 170 -10.86 -47.90 -9.83
CA SER A 170 -11.71 -49.04 -10.24
C SER A 170 -11.43 -49.53 -11.66
N THR A 171 -10.73 -48.77 -12.50
CA THR A 171 -10.35 -49.18 -13.86
C THR A 171 -8.93 -49.74 -13.97
N SER A 172 -8.07 -49.58 -12.96
CA SER A 172 -6.72 -50.18 -12.97
C SER A 172 -6.70 -51.63 -12.49
N GLU A 173 -7.62 -52.06 -11.62
CA GLU A 173 -7.68 -53.46 -11.14
C GLU A 173 -8.37 -54.40 -12.13
N MET A 174 -9.25 -53.87 -13.00
CA MET A 174 -9.91 -54.64 -14.07
C MET A 174 -9.00 -54.88 -15.30
N LEU A 175 -7.90 -54.13 -15.44
CA LEU A 175 -6.95 -54.29 -16.55
C LEU A 175 -5.73 -55.16 -16.19
N SER A 176 -5.47 -55.40 -14.90
CA SER A 176 -4.39 -56.29 -14.45
C SER A 176 -4.77 -57.78 -14.45
N GLU A 177 -6.05 -58.15 -14.45
CA GLU A 177 -6.48 -59.56 -14.53
C GLU A 177 -6.65 -60.09 -15.96
N SER A 178 -6.71 -59.22 -16.99
CA SER A 178 -6.87 -59.66 -18.39
C SER A 178 -5.56 -59.91 -19.14
N ILE A 179 -4.40 -59.60 -18.55
CA ILE A 179 -3.08 -59.72 -19.19
C ILE A 179 -2.30 -60.96 -18.70
N THR A 180 -2.71 -61.57 -17.59
CA THR A 180 -2.02 -62.74 -17.00
C THR A 180 -2.45 -64.09 -17.59
N GLU A 181 -3.54 -64.18 -18.36
CA GLU A 181 -3.98 -65.43 -19.01
C GLU A 181 -3.55 -65.59 -20.49
N ARG A 182 -2.79 -64.64 -21.07
CA ARG A 182 -2.40 -64.68 -22.49
C ARG A 182 -0.91 -64.88 -22.79
N LYS A 183 -0.11 -65.33 -21.82
CA LYS A 183 1.32 -65.66 -22.03
C LYS A 183 1.72 -67.13 -21.87
N GLU A 184 0.75 -68.05 -21.75
CA GLU A 184 1.01 -69.50 -21.83
C GLU A 184 0.19 -70.16 -22.95
N SER A 185 0.48 -69.81 -24.21
CA SER A 185 0.25 -70.67 -25.38
C SER A 185 0.76 -69.96 -26.62
N ILE A 186 2.00 -70.28 -27.01
CA ILE A 186 2.47 -70.54 -28.38
C ILE A 186 3.90 -71.08 -28.20
N VAL A 187 4.00 -72.42 -28.20
CA VAL A 187 5.13 -73.16 -28.77
C VAL A 187 4.68 -73.61 -30.14
#